data_AF-A0A7D4Y475-F1
#
_entry.id   AF-A0A7D4Y475-F1
#
_cell.length_a   1.000
_cell.length_b   1.000
_cell.length_c   1.000
_cell.angle_alpha   90.00
_cell.angle_beta   90.00
_cell.angle_gamma   90.00
#
_symmetry.space_group_name_H-M   'P 1'
#
loop_
_entity.id
_entity.type
_entity.pdbx_description
1 polymer ?
#
loop_
_entity_poly.entity_id
_entity_poly.type
_entity_poly.pdbx_seq_one_letter_code
_entity_poly.pdbx_strand_id
1 'polypeptide(L)'
;MTRIQQVLFELEAQYLGHPYFVTGNALFNAVARRVDAATRRSLHVSHGVFLPGEYGEFPAAASQDGYAGKLGQSLPEVRSYDDLFVFRDAAQRWLLSSRPRDAHNVLDVQQHGDHVAFADTCWFGRPAELRDHRRSVSWYVHCYLHADTDGAGDDDGILPVDTDVLDGIRVGGARNYGFGELSVADTQLVELDALDYSRLEDADDGVEIELVTPYVLASEQPGADAQDVPWWWRVESDAVQASPGGEELRRRETRLVDGDASYAVETVDHGQVVAYAGSDPVRTAKNGVTRVGTHSRFGFGELRVRPAGTDRVPGRGEGRAGGDA
;
A
#
# COMPACT_ATOMS: atom_id res chain seq x y z
N MET A 1 -10.89 -17.22 11.43
CA MET A 1 -11.04 -16.71 10.05
C MET A 1 -10.15 -15.50 9.94
N THR A 2 -9.48 -15.27 8.80
CA THR A 2 -8.56 -14.13 8.68
C THR A 2 -9.29 -12.89 8.18
N ARG A 3 -9.33 -11.84 9.00
CA ARG A 3 -10.00 -10.57 8.71
C ARG A 3 -9.02 -9.43 8.54
N ILE A 4 -9.37 -8.47 7.69
CA ILE A 4 -8.76 -7.15 7.68
C ILE A 4 -9.83 -6.08 7.78
N GLN A 5 -9.50 -4.96 8.41
CA GLN A 5 -10.30 -3.75 8.35
C GLN A 5 -9.63 -2.78 7.37
N GLN A 6 -10.32 -2.46 6.28
CA GLN A 6 -9.92 -1.35 5.43
C GLN A 6 -10.38 -0.04 6.08
N VAL A 7 -9.49 0.94 6.09
CA VAL A 7 -9.78 2.29 6.57
C VAL A 7 -9.36 3.28 5.50
N LEU A 8 -10.27 4.19 5.17
CA LEU A 8 -10.02 5.34 4.32
C LEU A 8 -10.08 6.59 5.20
N PHE A 9 -8.98 7.33 5.25
CA PHE A 9 -8.93 8.61 5.92
C PHE A 9 -8.97 9.74 4.89
N GLU A 10 -9.64 10.86 5.19
CA GLU A 10 -9.40 12.13 4.49
C GLU A 10 -8.22 12.85 5.16
N LEU A 11 -7.35 13.46 4.35
CA LEU A 11 -6.25 14.28 4.85
C LEU A 11 -6.79 15.69 5.14
N GLU A 12 -6.97 16.03 6.42
CA GLU A 12 -7.58 17.29 6.87
C GLU A 12 -6.57 18.42 7.06
N ALA A 13 -5.30 18.05 7.19
CA ALA A 13 -4.21 19.01 7.34
C ALA A 13 -2.97 18.54 6.62
N GLN A 14 -2.14 19.50 6.26
CA GLN A 14 -0.89 19.27 5.56
C GLN A 14 -0.02 18.23 6.25
N TYR A 15 0.64 17.40 5.45
CA TYR A 15 1.40 16.27 5.95
C TYR A 15 2.91 16.51 5.85
N LEU A 16 3.64 16.30 6.94
CA LEU A 16 5.09 16.34 6.97
C LEU A 16 5.62 14.91 7.09
N GLY A 17 6.06 14.33 5.98
CA GLY A 17 6.52 12.94 5.95
C GLY A 17 6.99 12.51 4.57
N HIS A 18 6.71 11.26 4.20
CA HIS A 18 7.12 10.72 2.89
C HIS A 18 6.11 11.12 1.79
N PRO A 19 6.54 11.67 0.64
CA PRO A 19 5.63 12.21 -0.39
C PRO A 19 4.64 11.21 -0.98
N TYR A 20 4.96 9.93 -0.96
CA TYR A 20 4.19 8.90 -1.68
C TYR A 20 3.33 8.00 -0.77
N PHE A 21 3.57 8.03 0.54
CA PHE A 21 2.83 7.18 1.48
C PHE A 21 2.93 7.69 2.93
N VAL A 22 2.00 7.22 3.76
CA VAL A 22 2.14 7.26 5.21
C VAL A 22 2.74 5.93 5.68
N THR A 23 3.81 5.97 6.46
CA THR A 23 4.45 4.72 6.93
C THR A 23 3.49 3.95 7.83
N GLY A 24 3.51 2.61 7.75
CA GLY A 24 2.74 1.77 8.66
C GLY A 24 3.12 2.01 10.12
N ASN A 25 4.40 2.29 10.40
CA ASN A 25 4.87 2.69 11.72
C ASN A 25 4.21 3.99 12.25
N ALA A 26 4.01 5.00 11.39
CA ALA A 26 3.35 6.25 11.80
C ALA A 26 1.88 6.03 12.11
N LEU A 27 1.17 5.27 11.27
CA LEU A 27 -0.23 4.90 11.49
C LEU A 27 -0.39 4.03 12.74
N PHE A 28 0.43 2.98 12.88
CA PHE A 28 0.46 2.11 14.05
C PHE A 28 0.63 2.95 15.33
N ASN A 29 1.62 3.82 15.41
CA ASN A 29 1.83 4.65 16.60
C ASN A 29 0.69 5.64 16.85
N ALA A 30 -0.02 6.09 15.82
CA ALA A 30 -1.17 6.96 15.97
C ALA A 30 -2.37 6.23 16.59
N VAL A 31 -2.67 5.02 16.12
CA VAL A 31 -3.76 4.18 16.63
C VAL A 31 -3.41 3.55 17.99
N ALA A 32 -2.20 3.02 18.14
CA ALA A 32 -1.72 2.33 19.34
C ALA A 32 -1.73 3.19 20.62
N ARG A 33 -1.79 4.52 20.49
CA ARG A 33 -1.92 5.46 21.61
C ARG A 33 -3.35 5.60 22.14
N ARG A 34 -4.34 5.13 21.38
CA ARG A 34 -5.77 5.32 21.65
C ARG A 34 -6.51 4.02 21.97
N VAL A 35 -5.86 2.88 21.77
CA VAL A 35 -6.40 1.54 22.09
C VAL A 35 -5.84 1.01 23.40
N ASP A 36 -6.49 -0.03 23.94
CA ASP A 36 -5.99 -0.71 25.13
C ASP A 36 -4.71 -1.51 24.87
N ALA A 37 -4.11 -2.02 25.94
CA ALA A 37 -2.85 -2.74 25.86
C ALA A 37 -2.97 -4.09 25.13
N ALA A 38 -4.15 -4.72 25.12
CA ALA A 38 -4.38 -6.00 24.45
C ALA A 38 -4.42 -5.79 22.94
N THR A 39 -5.30 -4.90 22.49
CA THR A 39 -5.42 -4.46 21.11
C THR A 39 -4.09 -3.95 20.59
N ARG A 40 -3.40 -3.09 21.35
CA ARG A 40 -2.09 -2.59 20.97
C ARG A 40 -1.11 -3.71 20.64
N ARG A 41 -1.05 -4.78 21.44
CA ARG A 41 -0.07 -5.88 21.26
C ARG A 41 -0.32 -6.66 19.98
N SER A 42 -1.59 -6.90 19.67
CA SER A 42 -2.00 -7.74 18.54
C SER A 42 -2.24 -6.94 17.25
N LEU A 43 -2.32 -5.61 17.30
CA LEU A 43 -2.61 -4.77 16.12
C LEU A 43 -1.41 -4.69 15.16
N HIS A 44 -1.69 -4.89 13.89
CA HIS A 44 -0.80 -4.68 12.75
C HIS A 44 -1.39 -3.67 11.78
N VAL A 45 -0.54 -2.81 11.20
CA VAL A 45 -0.99 -1.73 10.30
C VAL A 45 -0.18 -1.71 9.02
N SER A 46 -0.84 -1.63 7.86
CA SER A 46 -0.17 -1.50 6.56
C SER A 46 0.40 -0.08 6.36
N HIS A 47 1.18 0.11 5.29
CA HIS A 47 1.41 1.47 4.80
C HIS A 47 0.09 2.10 4.33
N GLY A 48 -0.04 3.40 4.55
CA GLY A 48 -1.11 4.23 4.01
C GLY A 48 -0.76 4.72 2.61
N VAL A 49 -1.62 4.43 1.64
CA VAL A 49 -1.45 4.87 0.24
C VAL A 49 -2.26 6.14 0.03
N PHE A 50 -1.62 7.17 -0.53
CA PHE A 50 -2.32 8.41 -0.89
C PHE A 50 -3.17 8.23 -2.16
N LEU A 51 -4.39 8.76 -2.12
CA LEU A 51 -5.36 8.66 -3.20
C LEU A 51 -6.05 10.00 -3.43
N PRO A 52 -6.22 10.44 -4.68
CA PRO A 52 -7.08 11.57 -4.99
C PRO A 52 -8.56 11.15 -4.97
N GLY A 53 -9.46 12.06 -4.58
CA GLY A 53 -10.88 11.90 -4.86
C GLY A 53 -11.22 12.32 -6.30
N GLU A 54 -11.24 11.40 -7.26
CA GLU A 54 -11.31 11.72 -8.69
C GLU A 54 -12.15 10.74 -9.51
N TYR A 55 -12.58 11.15 -10.69
CA TYR A 55 -13.33 10.28 -11.59
C TYR A 55 -12.53 9.07 -12.06
N GLY A 56 -13.14 7.89 -11.96
CA GLY A 56 -12.51 6.64 -12.30
C GLY A 56 -13.44 5.56 -12.83
N GLU A 57 -12.80 4.50 -13.32
CA GLU A 57 -13.39 3.27 -13.82
C GLU A 57 -12.65 2.09 -13.19
N PHE A 58 -13.36 1.03 -12.87
CA PHE A 58 -12.72 -0.13 -12.26
C PHE A 58 -11.75 -0.81 -13.25
N PRO A 59 -10.52 -1.16 -12.81
CA PRO A 59 -9.61 -1.93 -13.65
C PRO A 59 -10.22 -3.28 -14.02
N ALA A 60 -9.89 -3.83 -15.19
CA ALA A 60 -10.44 -5.10 -15.67
C ALA A 60 -10.19 -6.32 -14.75
N ALA A 61 -9.29 -6.22 -13.78
CA ALA A 61 -9.04 -7.26 -12.79
C ALA A 61 -9.98 -7.16 -11.57
N ALA A 62 -10.64 -6.02 -11.34
CA ALA A 62 -11.58 -5.84 -10.25
C ALA A 62 -12.88 -6.62 -10.51
N SER A 63 -13.59 -6.95 -9.44
CA SER A 63 -14.88 -7.65 -9.51
C SER A 63 -16.01 -6.75 -10.02
N GLN A 64 -15.88 -5.44 -9.80
CA GLN A 64 -16.78 -4.43 -10.33
C GLN A 64 -16.25 -3.93 -11.68
N ASP A 65 -17.15 -3.56 -12.59
CA ASP A 65 -16.81 -3.14 -13.95
C ASP A 65 -17.30 -1.72 -14.26
N GLY A 66 -16.62 -1.10 -15.22
CA GLY A 66 -17.06 0.17 -15.81
C GLY A 66 -16.88 1.41 -14.94
N TYR A 67 -17.51 2.49 -15.41
CA TYR A 67 -17.41 3.81 -14.80
C TYR A 67 -18.10 3.85 -13.43
N ALA A 68 -17.34 4.24 -12.41
CA ALA A 68 -17.78 4.23 -11.01
C ALA A 68 -18.06 5.64 -10.45
N GLY A 69 -18.08 6.67 -11.31
CA GLY A 69 -18.14 8.05 -10.82
C GLY A 69 -16.82 8.47 -10.19
N LYS A 70 -16.88 9.05 -8.99
CA LYS A 70 -15.68 9.42 -8.23
C LYS A 70 -15.22 8.24 -7.38
N LEU A 71 -13.98 7.81 -7.58
CA LEU A 71 -13.28 6.83 -6.77
C LEU A 71 -12.29 7.55 -5.82
N GLY A 72 -11.84 6.83 -4.80
CA GLY A 72 -10.91 7.33 -3.78
C GLY A 72 -11.57 8.10 -2.62
N GLN A 73 -12.88 8.40 -2.69
CA GLN A 73 -13.64 9.08 -1.63
C GLN A 73 -14.44 8.11 -0.74
N SER A 74 -14.54 6.85 -1.14
CA SER A 74 -15.18 5.77 -0.39
C SER A 74 -14.53 4.45 -0.76
N LEU A 75 -14.73 3.42 0.06
CA LEU A 75 -14.19 2.10 -0.16
C LEU A 75 -15.13 1.30 -1.08
N PRO A 76 -14.66 0.79 -2.23
CA PRO A 76 -15.45 -0.10 -3.06
C PRO A 76 -15.64 -1.45 -2.36
N GLU A 77 -16.76 -2.12 -2.65
CA GLU A 77 -17.00 -3.49 -2.20
C GLU A 77 -15.87 -4.43 -2.67
N VAL A 78 -15.40 -5.29 -1.77
CA VAL A 78 -14.33 -6.27 -2.01
C VAL A 78 -14.97 -7.65 -2.13
N ARG A 79 -14.95 -8.21 -3.34
CA ARG A 79 -15.46 -9.57 -3.63
C ARG A 79 -14.36 -10.52 -4.07
N SER A 80 -13.31 -10.00 -4.71
CA SER A 80 -12.14 -10.76 -5.14
C SER A 80 -10.87 -10.26 -4.46
N TYR A 81 -9.82 -11.09 -4.52
CA TYR A 81 -8.50 -10.70 -4.05
C TYR A 81 -7.95 -9.45 -4.76
N ASP A 82 -8.22 -9.29 -6.06
CA ASP A 82 -7.75 -8.16 -6.85
C ASP A 82 -8.36 -6.82 -6.42
N ASP A 83 -9.57 -6.83 -5.84
CA ASP A 83 -10.24 -5.63 -5.34
C ASP A 83 -9.44 -4.94 -4.22
N LEU A 84 -8.68 -5.72 -3.44
CA LEU A 84 -7.78 -5.21 -2.41
C LEU A 84 -6.66 -4.32 -2.99
N PHE A 85 -6.41 -4.34 -4.29
CA PHE A 85 -5.31 -3.59 -4.89
C PHE A 85 -5.76 -2.44 -5.79
N VAL A 86 -7.08 -2.21 -5.94
CA VAL A 86 -7.63 -1.10 -6.74
C VAL A 86 -7.00 0.22 -6.30
N PHE A 87 -6.95 0.47 -5.00
CA PHE A 87 -6.35 1.69 -4.42
C PHE A 87 -4.92 1.53 -3.93
N ARG A 88 -4.28 0.39 -4.17
CA ARG A 88 -2.89 0.16 -3.71
C ARG A 88 -1.90 0.03 -4.86
N ASP A 89 -2.38 -0.02 -6.10
CA ASP A 89 -1.55 0.11 -7.29
C ASP A 89 -1.10 1.57 -7.47
N ALA A 90 0.22 1.80 -7.37
CA ALA A 90 0.85 3.10 -7.55
C ALA A 90 0.59 3.73 -8.93
N ALA A 91 0.20 2.95 -9.94
CA ALA A 91 -0.20 3.47 -11.25
C ALA A 91 -1.61 4.11 -11.26
N GLN A 92 -2.37 3.95 -10.18
CA GLN A 92 -3.75 4.42 -10.01
C GLN A 92 -4.61 4.10 -11.24
N ARG A 93 -4.61 2.84 -11.72
CA ARG A 93 -5.23 2.43 -12.99
C ARG A 93 -6.70 2.79 -13.11
N TRP A 94 -7.35 2.91 -11.97
CA TRP A 94 -8.73 3.31 -11.87
C TRP A 94 -8.99 4.74 -12.33
N LEU A 95 -7.99 5.63 -12.33
CA LEU A 95 -8.13 6.97 -12.89
C LEU A 95 -8.43 6.91 -14.39
N LEU A 96 -9.43 7.70 -14.82
CA LEU A 96 -9.73 7.85 -16.24
C LEU A 96 -8.51 8.34 -17.01
N SER A 97 -8.33 7.85 -18.24
CA SER A 97 -7.24 8.26 -19.15
C SER A 97 -7.20 9.76 -19.46
N SER A 98 -8.33 10.45 -19.30
CA SER A 98 -8.45 11.91 -19.44
C SER A 98 -7.86 12.72 -18.27
N ARG A 99 -7.48 12.05 -17.18
CA ARG A 99 -6.87 12.67 -15.99
C ARG A 99 -5.34 12.56 -16.07
N PRO A 100 -4.60 13.67 -15.87
CA PRO A 100 -3.15 13.63 -15.89
C PRO A 100 -2.63 12.88 -14.64
N ARG A 101 -2.28 11.60 -14.80
CA ARG A 101 -1.85 10.72 -13.69
C ARG A 101 -0.71 11.31 -12.87
N ASP A 102 0.28 11.91 -13.52
CA ASP A 102 1.44 12.51 -12.83
C ASP A 102 1.04 13.58 -11.81
N ALA A 103 -0.01 14.35 -12.11
CA ALA A 103 -0.53 15.37 -11.20
C ALA A 103 -1.48 14.82 -10.13
N HIS A 104 -1.94 13.58 -10.27
CA HIS A 104 -2.83 12.87 -9.35
C HIS A 104 -2.13 11.79 -8.53
N ASN A 105 -0.82 11.63 -8.71
CA ASN A 105 0.04 10.69 -7.99
C ASN A 105 0.90 11.36 -6.90
N VAL A 106 0.89 12.69 -6.81
CA VAL A 106 1.75 13.45 -5.89
C VAL A 106 1.00 14.62 -5.29
N LEU A 107 1.15 14.85 -3.99
CA LEU A 107 0.59 16.00 -3.29
C LEU A 107 1.40 17.27 -3.58
N ASP A 108 0.72 18.43 -3.58
CA ASP A 108 1.40 19.72 -3.80
C ASP A 108 2.41 20.00 -2.68
N VAL A 109 3.63 20.37 -3.06
CA VAL A 109 4.70 20.71 -2.11
C VAL A 109 4.47 22.10 -1.53
N GLN A 110 4.59 22.23 -0.20
CA GLN A 110 4.54 23.49 0.52
C GLN A 110 5.77 23.68 1.41
N GLN A 111 6.23 24.93 1.54
CA GLN A 111 7.34 25.30 2.41
C GLN A 111 6.83 26.08 3.63
N HIS A 112 7.21 25.61 4.83
CA HIS A 112 6.90 26.23 6.12
C HIS A 112 8.20 26.47 6.90
N GLY A 113 8.80 27.66 6.69
CA GLY A 113 10.15 27.92 7.17
C GLY A 113 11.12 26.91 6.56
N ASP A 114 11.84 26.18 7.40
CA ASP A 114 12.81 25.15 6.97
C ASP A 114 12.17 23.76 6.70
N HIS A 115 10.85 23.65 6.83
CA HIS A 115 10.14 22.39 6.63
C HIS A 115 9.49 22.30 5.25
N VAL A 116 9.57 21.12 4.64
CA VAL A 116 8.81 20.75 3.45
C VAL A 116 7.63 19.88 3.89
N ALA A 117 6.43 20.32 3.55
CA ALA A 117 5.18 19.61 3.81
C ALA A 117 4.39 19.40 2.51
N PHE A 118 3.34 18.59 2.59
CA PHE A 118 2.50 18.20 1.47
C PHE A 118 1.06 18.64 1.73
N ALA A 119 0.44 19.28 0.75
CA ALA A 119 -0.89 19.84 0.88
C ALA A 119 -1.97 18.76 1.03
N ASP A 120 -2.98 19.04 1.87
CA ASP A 120 -4.21 18.28 2.02
C ASP A 120 -5.12 18.33 0.77
N THR A 121 -4.98 19.39 -0.02
CA THR A 121 -5.79 19.66 -1.22
C THR A 121 -4.89 20.06 -2.39
N CYS A 122 -5.06 19.42 -3.55
CA CYS A 122 -4.42 19.85 -4.80
C CYS A 122 -5.37 20.74 -5.61
N TRP A 123 -4.82 21.79 -6.23
CA TRP A 123 -5.59 22.72 -7.05
C TRP A 123 -5.18 22.66 -8.52
N PHE A 124 -6.14 22.29 -9.38
CA PHE A 124 -5.95 22.28 -10.83
C PHE A 124 -6.53 23.54 -11.45
N GLY A 125 -5.69 24.26 -12.19
CA GLY A 125 -6.04 25.48 -12.88
C GLY A 125 -6.17 25.31 -14.40
N ARG A 126 -7.03 26.11 -15.03
CA ARG A 126 -6.98 26.51 -16.44
C ARG A 126 -6.71 28.02 -16.49
N PRO A 127 -6.38 28.60 -17.67
CA PRO A 127 -6.34 30.05 -17.83
C PRO A 127 -7.59 30.75 -17.28
N ALA A 128 -7.40 31.92 -16.65
CA ALA A 128 -8.43 32.62 -15.87
C ALA A 128 -9.66 33.02 -16.70
N GLU A 129 -9.51 33.11 -18.02
CA GLU A 129 -10.55 33.47 -18.97
C GLU A 129 -11.53 32.31 -19.23
N LEU A 130 -11.17 31.08 -18.86
CA LEU A 130 -12.02 29.91 -19.04
C LEU A 130 -13.00 29.74 -17.86
N ARG A 131 -14.21 29.28 -18.15
CA ARG A 131 -15.16 28.86 -17.11
C ARG A 131 -14.61 27.63 -16.38
N ASP A 132 -14.93 27.51 -15.09
CA ASP A 132 -14.46 26.44 -14.20
C ASP A 132 -12.93 26.30 -14.25
N HIS A 133 -12.23 27.45 -14.30
CA HIS A 133 -10.77 27.51 -14.41
C HIS A 133 -10.04 27.00 -13.17
N ARG A 134 -10.74 26.65 -12.09
CA ARG A 134 -10.12 26.11 -10.90
C ARG A 134 -10.98 25.01 -10.30
N ARG A 135 -10.36 23.89 -10.00
CA ARG A 135 -10.98 22.76 -9.28
C ARG A 135 -10.03 22.27 -8.20
N SER A 136 -10.56 21.89 -7.06
CA SER A 136 -9.82 21.22 -5.99
C SER A 136 -9.98 19.71 -6.09
N VAL A 137 -9.00 18.99 -5.55
CA VAL A 137 -9.00 17.55 -5.33
C VAL A 137 -8.52 17.29 -3.92
N SER A 138 -9.39 16.72 -3.08
CA SER A 138 -9.03 16.24 -1.74
C SER A 138 -8.18 14.98 -1.83
N TRP A 139 -7.30 14.81 -0.85
CA TRP A 139 -6.46 13.62 -0.70
C TRP A 139 -6.95 12.72 0.43
N TYR A 140 -6.84 11.43 0.18
CA TYR A 140 -7.22 10.37 1.12
C TYR A 140 -6.04 9.45 1.39
N VAL A 141 -6.08 8.73 2.50
CA VAL A 141 -5.09 7.72 2.90
C VAL A 141 -5.80 6.39 3.10
N HIS A 142 -5.46 5.39 2.30
CA HIS A 142 -5.99 4.03 2.41
C HIS A 142 -5.01 3.09 3.11
N CYS A 143 -5.47 2.41 4.16
CA CYS A 143 -4.68 1.42 4.87
C CYS A 143 -5.51 0.22 5.37
N TYR A 144 -4.78 -0.80 5.84
CA TYR A 144 -5.32 -2.02 6.43
C TYR A 144 -4.88 -2.18 7.87
N LEU A 145 -5.84 -2.52 8.72
CA LEU A 145 -5.61 -3.02 10.06
C LEU A 145 -5.88 -4.52 10.06
N HIS A 146 -5.05 -5.29 10.76
CA HIS A 146 -5.38 -6.68 11.10
C HIS A 146 -4.84 -7.02 12.50
N ALA A 147 -5.23 -8.18 13.02
CA ALA A 147 -4.77 -8.67 14.32
C ALA A 147 -4.16 -10.07 14.20
N ASP A 148 -3.24 -10.38 15.10
CA ASP A 148 -2.76 -11.76 15.25
C ASP A 148 -3.83 -12.63 15.90
N THR A 149 -4.22 -13.71 15.22
CA THR A 149 -5.05 -14.78 15.77
C THR A 149 -4.16 -15.75 16.57
N ASP A 150 -3.62 -15.33 17.71
CA ASP A 150 -2.78 -16.21 18.55
C ASP A 150 -3.60 -17.35 19.18
N GLY A 151 -3.80 -18.44 18.45
CA GLY A 151 -4.14 -19.79 18.95
C GLY A 151 -5.45 -19.98 19.72
N ALA A 152 -6.19 -18.92 20.02
CA ALA A 152 -7.44 -18.93 20.78
C ALA A 152 -8.43 -17.96 20.14
N GLY A 153 -9.25 -18.49 19.23
CA GLY A 153 -10.57 -17.99 18.81
C GLY A 153 -10.71 -16.51 18.46
N ASP A 154 -10.98 -16.25 17.17
CA ASP A 154 -11.45 -15.00 16.55
C ASP A 154 -10.87 -13.66 17.02
N ASP A 155 -10.50 -12.80 16.05
CA ASP A 155 -10.19 -11.38 16.25
C ASP A 155 -11.38 -10.54 16.75
N ASP A 156 -12.47 -11.19 17.19
CA ASP A 156 -13.81 -10.66 17.52
C ASP A 156 -13.81 -9.56 18.60
N GLY A 157 -12.68 -9.35 19.29
CA GLY A 157 -12.49 -8.26 20.26
C GLY A 157 -11.52 -7.16 19.83
N ILE A 158 -10.82 -7.31 18.70
CA ILE A 158 -9.80 -6.35 18.23
C ILE A 158 -10.25 -5.63 16.97
N LEU A 159 -10.86 -6.35 16.02
CA LEU A 159 -11.41 -5.79 14.80
C LEU A 159 -12.95 -5.91 14.78
N PRO A 160 -13.66 -4.90 14.28
CA PRO A 160 -13.14 -3.61 13.80
C PRO A 160 -12.69 -2.71 14.95
N VAL A 161 -11.64 -1.93 14.71
CA VAL A 161 -11.29 -0.79 15.57
C VAL A 161 -12.34 0.31 15.35
N ASP A 162 -12.93 0.79 16.43
CA ASP A 162 -13.99 1.78 16.40
C ASP A 162 -13.56 3.09 15.71
N THR A 163 -14.49 3.68 14.95
CA THR A 163 -14.28 4.98 14.29
C THR A 163 -13.82 6.06 15.26
N ASP A 164 -14.36 6.11 16.49
CA ASP A 164 -13.98 7.10 17.50
C ASP A 164 -12.50 7.00 17.93
N VAL A 165 -11.88 5.82 17.78
CA VAL A 165 -10.45 5.61 18.02
C VAL A 165 -9.64 6.13 16.83
N LEU A 166 -10.11 5.84 15.61
CA LEU A 166 -9.45 6.14 14.35
C LEU A 166 -9.57 7.62 13.93
N ASP A 167 -10.68 8.27 14.25
CA ASP A 167 -10.99 9.62 13.79
C ASP A 167 -10.15 10.69 14.48
N GLY A 168 -9.65 11.66 13.71
CA GLY A 168 -8.78 12.72 14.21
C GLY A 168 -7.38 12.27 14.63
N ILE A 169 -6.89 11.10 14.17
CA ILE A 169 -5.49 10.72 14.41
C ILE A 169 -4.53 11.68 13.70
N ARG A 170 -3.29 11.75 14.20
CA ARG A 170 -2.23 12.56 13.58
C ARG A 170 -0.98 11.74 13.27
N VAL A 171 -0.52 11.85 12.03
CA VAL A 171 0.64 11.13 11.49
C VAL A 171 1.72 12.08 10.98
N GLY A 172 2.93 11.55 10.75
CA GLY A 172 4.07 12.35 10.29
C GLY A 172 4.76 13.17 11.40
N GLY A 173 5.58 14.12 10.97
CA GLY A 173 6.29 15.07 11.83
C GLY A 173 5.44 16.29 12.20
N ALA A 174 5.93 17.11 13.13
CA ALA A 174 5.31 18.37 13.56
C ALA A 174 3.81 18.27 13.95
N ARG A 175 3.37 17.11 14.46
CA ARG A 175 1.97 16.83 14.85
C ARG A 175 1.41 17.81 15.90
N ASN A 176 2.28 18.36 16.74
CA ASN A 176 1.97 19.39 17.73
C ASN A 176 1.74 20.79 17.12
N TYR A 177 2.10 20.99 15.86
CA TYR A 177 1.86 22.20 15.07
C TYR A 177 0.69 22.06 14.09
N GLY A 178 -0.11 21.00 14.20
CA GLY A 178 -1.32 20.80 13.39
C GLY A 178 -1.11 20.06 12.08
N PHE A 179 0.07 19.46 11.83
CA PHE A 179 0.31 18.65 10.63
C PHE A 179 -0.24 17.23 10.75
N GLY A 180 -0.66 16.69 9.60
CA GLY A 180 -0.97 15.28 9.36
C GLY A 180 -2.23 14.79 10.05
N GLU A 181 -3.22 15.67 10.23
CA GLU A 181 -4.54 15.32 10.75
C GLU A 181 -5.33 14.51 9.72
N LEU A 182 -5.93 13.42 10.20
CA LEU A 182 -6.71 12.48 9.42
C LEU A 182 -8.10 12.32 10.05
N SER A 183 -9.15 12.42 9.24
CA SER A 183 -10.52 12.07 9.63
C SER A 183 -10.95 10.77 8.96
N VAL A 184 -11.81 9.96 9.58
CA VAL A 184 -12.29 8.73 8.95
C VAL A 184 -13.34 9.08 7.91
N ALA A 185 -13.05 8.79 6.64
CA ALA A 185 -13.99 8.94 5.54
C ALA A 185 -14.85 7.68 5.36
N ASP A 186 -14.26 6.50 5.47
CA ASP A 186 -14.95 5.22 5.30
C ASP A 186 -14.20 4.05 5.95
N THR A 187 -14.91 2.98 6.32
CA THR A 187 -14.32 1.74 6.82
C THR A 187 -15.16 0.52 6.43
N GLN A 188 -14.49 -0.59 6.14
CA GLN A 188 -15.15 -1.88 5.92
C GLN A 188 -14.31 -3.03 6.47
N LEU A 189 -14.99 -4.08 6.92
CA LEU A 189 -14.37 -5.34 7.34
C LEU A 189 -14.40 -6.33 6.17
N VAL A 190 -13.30 -7.01 5.93
CA VAL A 190 -13.14 -7.96 4.81
C VAL A 190 -12.65 -9.30 5.35
N GLU A 191 -13.41 -10.35 5.06
CA GLU A 191 -13.05 -11.75 5.33
C GLU A 191 -12.14 -12.27 4.22
N LEU A 192 -10.83 -12.36 4.45
CA LEU A 192 -9.89 -12.82 3.42
C LEU A 192 -10.17 -14.26 2.96
N ASP A 193 -10.71 -15.09 3.84
CA ASP A 193 -11.05 -16.48 3.51
C ASP A 193 -12.26 -16.61 2.59
N ALA A 194 -13.09 -15.57 2.47
CA ALA A 194 -14.31 -15.57 1.66
C ALA A 194 -14.13 -14.91 0.27
N LEU A 195 -12.96 -14.33 0.00
CA LEU A 195 -12.70 -13.68 -1.29
C LEU A 195 -12.54 -14.69 -2.42
N ASP A 196 -12.90 -14.25 -3.63
CA ASP A 196 -12.60 -15.00 -4.85
C ASP A 196 -11.11 -14.90 -5.22
N TYR A 197 -10.48 -16.07 -5.38
CA TYR A 197 -9.08 -16.25 -5.80
C TYR A 197 -8.95 -16.97 -7.15
N SER A 198 -10.04 -17.19 -7.88
CA SER A 198 -10.08 -17.92 -9.16
C SER A 198 -9.00 -17.47 -10.13
N ARG A 199 -8.75 -16.16 -10.24
CA ARG A 199 -7.68 -15.61 -11.11
C ARG A 199 -6.28 -16.12 -10.77
N LEU A 200 -5.98 -16.42 -9.50
CA LEU A 200 -4.69 -17.02 -9.09
C LEU A 200 -4.69 -18.54 -9.25
N GLU A 201 -5.84 -19.19 -9.03
CA GLU A 201 -5.99 -20.64 -9.15
C GLU A 201 -5.93 -21.09 -10.62
N ASP A 202 -6.50 -20.28 -11.52
CA ASP A 202 -6.56 -20.51 -12.97
C ASP A 202 -5.35 -19.94 -13.73
N ALA A 203 -4.30 -19.49 -13.03
CA ALA A 203 -3.12 -18.86 -13.63
C ALA A 203 -2.16 -19.90 -14.24
N ASP A 204 -2.51 -20.44 -15.42
CA ASP A 204 -1.73 -21.45 -16.15
C ASP A 204 -0.30 -20.97 -16.51
N ASP A 205 -0.15 -19.68 -16.84
CA ASP A 205 1.13 -19.07 -17.20
C ASP A 205 2.04 -18.79 -15.98
N GLY A 206 1.61 -19.24 -14.80
CA GLY A 206 2.29 -19.03 -13.52
C GLY A 206 1.89 -17.73 -12.84
N VAL A 207 2.52 -17.48 -11.68
CA VAL A 207 2.25 -16.30 -10.86
C VAL A 207 3.54 -15.59 -10.47
N GLU A 208 3.40 -14.30 -10.22
CA GLU A 208 4.46 -13.39 -9.81
C GLU A 208 4.13 -12.78 -8.45
N ILE A 209 5.16 -12.32 -7.75
CA ILE A 209 5.05 -11.53 -6.53
C ILE A 209 5.46 -10.11 -6.84
N GLU A 210 4.59 -9.19 -6.48
CA GLU A 210 4.85 -7.77 -6.44
C GLU A 210 5.05 -7.33 -4.99
N LEU A 211 6.19 -6.70 -4.72
CA LEU A 211 6.44 -6.08 -3.42
C LEU A 211 5.67 -4.77 -3.34
N VAL A 212 4.66 -4.69 -2.48
CA VAL A 212 3.85 -3.49 -2.28
C VAL A 212 4.53 -2.56 -1.28
N THR A 213 5.10 -3.13 -0.21
CA THR A 213 5.95 -2.40 0.74
C THR A 213 7.32 -3.07 0.86
N PRO A 214 8.35 -2.37 1.36
CA PRO A 214 9.68 -2.95 1.46
C PRO A 214 9.69 -4.19 2.35
N TYR A 215 10.46 -5.21 1.99
CA TYR A 215 10.67 -6.41 2.79
C TYR A 215 11.97 -6.27 3.58
N VAL A 216 11.92 -6.44 4.89
CA VAL A 216 13.07 -6.23 5.79
C VAL A 216 14.02 -7.42 5.71
N LEU A 217 15.31 -7.15 5.55
CA LEU A 217 16.38 -8.15 5.63
C LEU A 217 17.07 -8.11 7.00
N ALA A 218 17.37 -6.91 7.49
CA ALA A 218 18.01 -6.70 8.79
C ALA A 218 17.58 -5.37 9.40
N SER A 219 17.68 -5.26 10.72
CA SER A 219 17.36 -4.03 11.44
C SER A 219 18.21 -3.89 12.69
N GLU A 220 18.64 -2.67 12.99
CA GLU A 220 19.33 -2.33 14.24
C GLU A 220 18.38 -2.24 15.45
N GLN A 221 17.06 -2.33 15.25
CA GLN A 221 16.12 -2.28 16.36
C GLN A 221 16.33 -3.48 17.30
N PRO A 222 16.39 -3.27 18.64
CA PRO A 222 16.49 -4.36 19.60
C PRO A 222 15.43 -5.44 19.41
N GLY A 223 15.86 -6.71 19.32
CA GLY A 223 14.98 -7.86 19.15
C GLY A 223 14.51 -8.10 17.72
N ALA A 224 15.02 -7.37 16.72
CA ALA A 224 14.76 -7.65 15.32
C ALA A 224 15.62 -8.82 14.82
N ASP A 225 14.97 -9.83 14.22
CA ASP A 225 15.66 -10.92 13.56
C ASP A 225 16.08 -10.54 12.14
N ALA A 226 17.31 -10.91 11.77
CA ALA A 226 17.74 -10.89 10.38
C ALA A 226 17.11 -12.05 9.61
N GLN A 227 16.80 -11.83 8.34
CA GLN A 227 16.18 -12.83 7.48
C GLN A 227 16.71 -12.74 6.06
N ASP A 228 16.75 -13.88 5.39
CA ASP A 228 17.09 -13.97 3.99
C ASP A 228 15.88 -13.61 3.09
N VAL A 229 16.17 -13.40 1.81
CA VAL A 229 15.13 -13.35 0.78
C VAL A 229 14.40 -14.71 0.77
N PRO A 230 13.06 -14.74 0.83
CA PRO A 230 12.33 -16.00 0.90
C PRO A 230 12.63 -16.90 -0.30
N TRP A 231 12.89 -18.20 -0.05
CA TRP A 231 13.27 -19.17 -1.10
C TRP A 231 12.25 -19.30 -2.24
N TRP A 232 10.98 -18.96 -1.97
CA TRP A 232 9.89 -18.98 -2.93
C TRP A 232 9.85 -17.73 -3.83
N TRP A 233 10.84 -16.83 -3.71
CA TRP A 233 11.11 -15.75 -4.65
C TRP A 233 12.17 -16.25 -5.62
N ARG A 234 11.78 -16.55 -6.87
CA ARG A 234 12.75 -16.92 -7.89
C ARG A 234 13.44 -15.66 -8.38
N VAL A 235 14.56 -15.35 -7.73
CA VAL A 235 15.57 -14.42 -8.20
C VAL A 235 16.50 -15.26 -9.09
N GLU A 236 16.69 -14.90 -10.36
CA GLU A 236 17.61 -15.63 -11.24
C GLU A 236 19.05 -15.41 -10.78
N SER A 237 19.46 -16.16 -9.76
CA SER A 237 20.82 -16.27 -9.25
C SER A 237 21.28 -17.69 -9.50
N ASP A 238 21.69 -17.98 -10.73
CA ASP A 238 22.85 -18.83 -11.07
C ASP A 238 22.82 -19.24 -12.54
N ALA A 239 23.82 -18.73 -13.28
CA ALA A 239 24.29 -19.21 -14.59
C ALA A 239 23.45 -18.93 -15.86
N VAL A 240 23.34 -17.66 -16.29
CA VAL A 240 23.46 -17.29 -17.73
C VAL A 240 24.10 -15.91 -17.82
N GLN A 241 25.03 -15.76 -18.77
CA GLN A 241 25.80 -14.57 -19.08
C GLN A 241 24.95 -13.29 -19.12
N ALA A 242 25.50 -12.26 -18.46
CA ALA A 242 25.24 -10.83 -18.62
C ALA A 242 24.43 -10.46 -19.87
N SER A 243 23.10 -10.48 -19.74
CA SER A 243 22.25 -9.56 -20.49
C SER A 243 22.24 -8.23 -19.74
N PRO A 244 22.41 -7.09 -20.41
CA PRO A 244 22.24 -5.80 -19.75
C PRO A 244 20.75 -5.64 -19.39
N GLY A 245 20.42 -5.90 -18.12
CA GLY A 245 19.05 -5.82 -17.57
C GLY A 245 18.55 -7.02 -16.76
N GLY A 246 19.36 -8.05 -16.52
CA GLY A 246 19.05 -9.12 -15.56
C GLY A 246 19.41 -8.66 -14.14
N GLU A 247 18.53 -7.89 -13.51
CA GLU A 247 18.89 -7.12 -12.30
C GLU A 247 18.67 -7.93 -11.01
N GLU A 248 19.76 -8.03 -10.23
CA GLU A 248 19.75 -8.30 -8.79
C GLU A 248 18.64 -7.50 -8.08
N LEU A 249 18.01 -8.10 -7.05
CA LEU A 249 17.00 -7.41 -6.25
C LEU A 249 17.51 -6.05 -5.76
N ARG A 250 16.78 -4.98 -6.08
CA ARG A 250 17.08 -3.63 -5.57
C ARG A 250 16.97 -3.63 -4.05
N ARG A 251 18.08 -3.32 -3.40
CA ARG A 251 18.16 -3.15 -1.95
C ARG A 251 18.19 -1.67 -1.58
N ARG A 252 17.65 -1.35 -0.41
CA ARG A 252 17.62 0.01 0.12
C ARG A 252 17.74 -0.01 1.64
N GLU A 253 18.51 0.92 2.18
CA GLU A 253 18.45 1.27 3.60
C GLU A 253 17.33 2.29 3.83
N THR A 254 16.53 2.05 4.87
CA THR A 254 15.53 2.97 5.40
C THR A 254 15.68 3.11 6.91
N ARG A 255 14.83 3.89 7.55
CA ARG A 255 14.85 4.11 9.00
C ARG A 255 13.51 3.76 9.64
N LEU A 256 13.58 3.14 10.82
CA LEU A 256 12.45 2.91 11.71
C LEU A 256 12.60 3.79 12.95
N VAL A 257 11.54 4.50 13.32
CA VAL A 257 11.50 5.34 14.52
C VAL A 257 10.71 4.64 15.61
N ASP A 258 11.31 4.51 16.79
CA ASP A 258 10.65 3.98 17.99
C ASP A 258 10.94 4.92 19.18
N GLY A 259 9.89 5.60 19.66
CA GLY A 259 10.06 6.70 20.59
C GLY A 259 10.98 7.80 20.05
N ASP A 260 12.07 8.07 20.77
CA ASP A 260 13.10 9.05 20.41
C ASP A 260 14.28 8.41 19.64
N ALA A 261 14.28 7.10 19.44
CA ALA A 261 15.33 6.38 18.73
C ALA A 261 14.99 6.21 17.25
N SER A 262 16.03 6.20 16.42
CA SER A 262 15.95 5.86 14.99
C SER A 262 16.95 4.76 14.69
N TYR A 263 16.48 3.69 14.05
CA TYR A 263 17.25 2.50 13.70
C TYR A 263 17.39 2.37 12.19
N ALA A 264 18.57 1.96 11.71
CA ALA A 264 18.71 1.58 10.31
C ALA A 264 18.00 0.24 10.03
N VAL A 265 17.42 0.14 8.84
CA VAL A 265 16.71 -1.05 8.36
C VAL A 265 17.12 -1.32 6.92
N GLU A 266 17.72 -2.48 6.69
CA GLU A 266 18.04 -2.97 5.36
C GLU A 266 16.84 -3.67 4.75
N THR A 267 16.50 -3.34 3.50
CA THR A 267 15.29 -3.86 2.85
C THR A 267 15.54 -4.28 1.40
N VAL A 268 14.75 -5.22 0.91
CA VAL A 268 14.42 -5.33 -0.52
C VAL A 268 13.34 -4.30 -0.82
N ASP A 269 13.60 -3.44 -1.81
CA ASP A 269 12.75 -2.29 -2.06
C ASP A 269 11.42 -2.68 -2.73
N HIS A 270 10.38 -1.90 -2.44
CA HIS A 270 9.05 -2.06 -3.01
C HIS A 270 8.99 -1.77 -4.52
N GLY A 271 7.89 -2.13 -5.16
CA GLY A 271 7.64 -1.95 -6.59
C GLY A 271 8.37 -2.96 -7.48
N GLN A 272 9.16 -3.87 -6.92
CA GLN A 272 9.79 -4.96 -7.68
C GLN A 272 8.80 -6.10 -7.94
N VAL A 273 9.04 -6.83 -9.03
CA VAL A 273 8.27 -8.03 -9.42
C VAL A 273 9.25 -9.18 -9.53
N VAL A 274 8.94 -10.31 -8.90
CA VAL A 274 9.71 -11.55 -8.99
C VAL A 274 8.81 -12.73 -9.33
N ALA A 275 9.37 -13.77 -9.94
CA ALA A 275 8.62 -14.99 -10.18
C ALA A 275 8.36 -15.75 -8.87
N TYR A 276 7.18 -16.35 -8.72
CA TYR A 276 6.85 -17.20 -7.59
C TYR A 276 7.33 -18.64 -7.83
N ALA A 277 7.99 -19.22 -6.82
CA ALA A 277 8.45 -20.61 -6.84
C ALA A 277 7.79 -21.49 -5.77
N GLY A 278 6.82 -20.96 -5.01
CA GLY A 278 6.06 -21.73 -4.06
C GLY A 278 4.97 -22.58 -4.72
N SER A 279 4.24 -23.36 -3.91
CA SER A 279 3.21 -24.29 -4.37
C SER A 279 1.79 -23.93 -3.92
N ASP A 280 1.62 -22.85 -3.17
CA ASP A 280 0.33 -22.45 -2.58
C ASP A 280 0.13 -20.93 -2.73
N PRO A 281 -0.17 -20.46 -3.96
CA PRO A 281 -0.23 -19.04 -4.27
C PRO A 281 -1.35 -18.33 -3.50
N VAL A 282 -2.47 -19.00 -3.22
CA VAL A 282 -3.60 -18.43 -2.48
C VAL A 282 -3.21 -18.18 -1.02
N ARG A 283 -2.57 -19.15 -0.36
CA ARG A 283 -2.06 -18.93 1.00
C ARG A 283 -0.99 -17.85 1.03
N THR A 284 -0.08 -17.84 0.05
CA THR A 284 0.92 -16.76 -0.07
C THR A 284 0.26 -15.40 -0.27
N ALA A 285 -0.82 -15.32 -1.06
CA ALA A 285 -1.58 -14.09 -1.30
C ALA A 285 -2.22 -13.54 -0.01
N LYS A 286 -2.84 -14.41 0.80
CA LYS A 286 -3.41 -14.06 2.11
C LYS A 286 -2.32 -13.55 3.06
N ASN A 287 -1.22 -14.29 3.18
CA ASN A 287 -0.07 -13.88 4.00
C ASN A 287 0.57 -12.58 3.50
N GLY A 288 0.55 -12.32 2.18
CA GLY A 288 1.05 -11.08 1.60
C GLY A 288 0.26 -9.85 2.04
N VAL A 289 -1.07 -9.98 2.19
CA VAL A 289 -1.96 -8.91 2.68
C VAL A 289 -1.77 -8.68 4.18
N THR A 290 -1.66 -9.76 4.96
CA THR A 290 -1.32 -9.70 6.40
C THR A 290 0.17 -9.49 6.65
N ARG A 291 0.97 -9.36 5.59
CA ARG A 291 2.41 -9.09 5.58
C ARG A 291 3.29 -10.23 6.09
N VAL A 292 4.52 -10.24 5.64
CA VAL A 292 5.52 -11.26 5.99
C VAL A 292 6.83 -10.65 6.49
N GLY A 293 7.50 -11.35 7.40
CA GLY A 293 8.83 -11.02 7.88
C GLY A 293 8.87 -10.05 9.06
N THR A 294 10.09 -9.67 9.43
CA THR A 294 10.40 -8.74 10.53
C THR A 294 9.76 -7.39 10.25
N HIS A 295 9.18 -6.77 11.30
CA HIS A 295 8.47 -5.48 11.22
C HIS A 295 7.18 -5.49 10.39
N SER A 296 6.60 -6.65 10.07
CA SER A 296 5.28 -6.77 9.41
C SER A 296 4.18 -5.97 10.11
N ARG A 297 4.26 -5.92 11.45
CA ARG A 297 3.41 -5.11 12.31
C ARG A 297 3.40 -3.62 12.02
N PHE A 298 4.54 -3.10 11.56
CA PHE A 298 4.76 -1.69 11.25
C PHE A 298 4.65 -1.39 9.75
N GLY A 299 4.03 -2.30 9.00
CA GLY A 299 3.63 -2.13 7.61
C GLY A 299 4.63 -2.62 6.56
N PHE A 300 5.75 -3.21 6.97
CA PHE A 300 6.71 -3.81 6.05
C PHE A 300 6.20 -5.16 5.53
N GLY A 301 6.75 -5.62 4.40
CA GLY A 301 6.53 -6.96 3.87
C GLY A 301 5.14 -7.22 3.29
N GLU A 302 4.44 -6.20 2.83
CA GLU A 302 3.18 -6.36 2.07
C GLU A 302 3.50 -6.80 0.65
N LEU A 303 2.83 -7.86 0.19
CA LEU A 303 3.05 -8.47 -1.11
C LEU A 303 1.73 -8.71 -1.82
N ARG A 304 1.73 -8.52 -3.14
CA ARG A 304 0.65 -8.94 -4.04
C ARG A 304 1.11 -10.15 -4.84
N VAL A 305 0.36 -11.25 -4.79
CA VAL A 305 0.56 -12.37 -5.73
C VAL A 305 -0.36 -12.12 -6.92
N ARG A 306 0.14 -12.16 -8.16
CA ARG A 306 -0.69 -11.90 -9.35
C ARG A 306 -0.34 -12.86 -10.47
N PRO A 307 -1.26 -13.14 -11.43
CA PRO A 307 -0.94 -13.93 -12.60
C PRO A 307 0.23 -13.32 -13.38
N ALA A 308 1.14 -14.15 -13.88
CA ALA A 308 2.29 -13.70 -14.66
C ALA A 308 1.86 -12.99 -15.96
N GLY A 309 2.72 -12.14 -16.52
CA GLY A 309 2.45 -11.45 -17.79
C GLY A 309 1.41 -10.33 -17.72
N THR A 310 0.74 -10.14 -16.59
CA THR A 310 -0.14 -8.99 -16.31
C THR A 310 0.69 -7.74 -16.01
N ASP A 311 1.39 -7.19 -17.01
CA ASP A 311 2.32 -6.09 -16.77
C ASP A 311 1.62 -4.80 -16.29
N ARG A 312 2.35 -4.04 -15.46
CA ARG A 312 1.97 -2.71 -14.98
C ARG A 312 2.04 -1.64 -16.07
N VAL A 313 2.65 -1.89 -17.22
CA VAL A 313 2.69 -0.93 -18.32
C VAL A 313 2.21 -1.64 -19.59
N PRO A 314 0.98 -1.37 -20.06
CA PRO A 314 0.51 -1.92 -21.34
C PRO A 314 1.56 -1.66 -22.44
N GLY A 315 1.97 -2.70 -23.16
CA GLY A 315 2.96 -2.63 -24.24
C GLY A 315 4.43 -2.84 -23.85
N ARG A 316 4.80 -2.91 -22.56
CA ARG A 316 6.22 -3.17 -22.18
C ARG A 316 6.69 -4.57 -22.57
N GLY A 317 5.78 -5.54 -22.61
CA GLY A 317 6.05 -6.91 -23.05
C GLY A 317 6.24 -7.05 -24.56
N GLU A 318 5.69 -6.13 -25.36
CA GLU A 318 5.75 -6.19 -26.83
C GLU A 318 7.17 -5.93 -27.36
N GLY A 319 8.01 -5.23 -26.59
CA GLY A 319 9.42 -5.00 -26.92
C GLY A 319 10.34 -6.19 -26.67
N ARG A 320 9.90 -7.24 -25.98
CA ARG A 320 10.72 -8.46 -25.72
C ARG A 320 10.64 -9.48 -26.85
N ALA A 321 9.62 -9.44 -27.70
CA ALA A 321 9.41 -10.40 -28.79
C ALA A 321 9.90 -9.91 -30.17
N GLY A 322 10.39 -8.66 -30.28
CA GLY A 322 10.72 -8.00 -31.54
C GLY A 322 12.22 -7.85 -31.82
N GLY A 323 13.04 -8.81 -31.40
CA GLY A 323 14.48 -8.83 -31.67
C GLY A 323 14.84 -9.58 -32.94
N ASP A 324 14.34 -9.14 -34.10
CA ASP A 324 14.87 -9.53 -35.41
C ASP A 324 15.09 -8.25 -36.24
N ALA A 325 16.35 -7.81 -36.27
CA ALA A 325 16.93 -6.93 -37.28
C ALA A 325 18.46 -7.10 -37.29
#